data_AF-A0A2P2L4M7-F1
#
_entry.id   AF-A0A2P2L4M7-F1
#
_cell.length_a   1.000
_cell.length_b   1.000
_cell.length_c   1.000
_cell.angle_alpha   90.00
_cell.angle_beta   90.00
_cell.angle_gamma   90.00
#
_symmetry.space_group_name_H-M   'P 1'
#
loop_
_entity.id
_entity.type
_entity.pdbx_description
1 polymer ?
#
loop_
_entity_poly.entity_id
_entity_poly.type
_entity_poly.pdbx_seq_one_letter_code
_entity_poly.pdbx_strand_id
1 'polypeptide(L)'
;MHLHACGCRFVEIMAPVFSRDAWRCVWHMIQNDLVHGWGLDFALRKCVEPAHEKIGVVDSQWIVHQSVPSLGNQGETHNGKAPWQGVRERCRKEWTMFQTRMANAENAYFRAMGMDTSNSKV
;
A
#
# COMPACT_ATOMS: atom_id res chain seq x y z
N MET A 1 8.80 -29.17 6.81
CA MET A 1 9.95 -28.27 6.98
C MET A 1 9.51 -27.16 7.93
N HIS A 2 9.92 -27.23 9.19
CA HIS A 2 9.55 -26.28 10.25
C HIS A 2 10.33 -24.98 10.03
N LEU A 3 9.61 -23.86 9.85
CA LEU A 3 10.21 -22.53 9.84
C LEU A 3 9.65 -21.72 11.00
N HIS A 4 10.20 -21.94 12.20
CA HIS A 4 10.17 -20.93 13.25
C HIS A 4 11.31 -19.94 12.95
N ALA A 5 10.96 -18.83 12.30
CA ALA A 5 11.82 -17.67 12.19
C ALA A 5 10.96 -16.41 12.35
N CYS A 6 11.00 -15.86 13.56
CA CYS A 6 10.61 -14.48 13.82
C CYS A 6 11.38 -13.57 12.86
N GLY A 7 10.67 -12.87 11.99
CA GLY A 7 11.25 -11.99 10.98
C GLY A 7 10.43 -11.98 9.71
N CYS A 8 9.20 -11.47 9.78
CA CYS A 8 8.40 -11.18 8.60
C CYS A 8 9.17 -10.20 7.72
N ARG A 9 9.93 -10.69 6.73
CA ARG A 9 10.46 -9.86 5.65
C ARG A 9 9.27 -9.52 4.77
N PHE A 10 8.93 -8.24 4.70
CA PHE A 10 7.94 -7.77 3.76
C PHE A 10 8.46 -8.02 2.34
N VAL A 11 7.63 -8.67 1.52
CA VAL A 11 7.85 -8.84 0.08
C VAL A 11 7.04 -7.74 -0.59
N GLU A 12 7.66 -6.96 -1.47
CA GLU A 12 6.96 -5.98 -2.29
C GLU A 12 5.90 -6.70 -3.14
N ILE A 13 4.62 -6.49 -2.81
CA ILE A 13 3.51 -7.18 -3.48
C ILE A 13 3.12 -6.42 -4.75
N MET A 14 3.57 -6.90 -5.91
CA MET A 14 3.25 -6.30 -7.21
C MET A 14 1.86 -6.69 -7.74
N ALA A 15 1.31 -7.82 -7.30
CA ALA A 15 -0.01 -8.30 -7.70
C ALA A 15 -0.72 -8.95 -6.51
N PRO A 16 -1.34 -8.15 -5.61
CA PRO A 16 -2.02 -8.70 -4.45
C PRO A 16 -3.31 -9.40 -4.86
N VAL A 17 -3.54 -10.59 -4.30
CA VAL A 17 -4.81 -11.31 -4.39
C VAL A 17 -5.50 -11.21 -3.04
N PHE A 18 -6.75 -10.75 -3.05
CA PHE A 18 -7.52 -10.54 -1.83
C PHE A 18 -8.63 -11.57 -1.70
N SER A 19 -8.90 -12.00 -0.47
CA SER A 19 -10.20 -12.63 -0.18
C SER A 19 -11.33 -11.63 -0.45
N ARG A 20 -12.54 -12.12 -0.69
CA ARG A 20 -13.71 -11.26 -0.96
C ARG A 20 -13.93 -10.20 0.13
N ASP A 21 -13.66 -10.55 1.39
CA ASP A 21 -13.89 -9.64 2.52
C ASP A 21 -12.75 -8.62 2.65
N ALA A 22 -11.50 -9.03 2.46
CA ALA A 22 -10.36 -8.11 2.40
C ALA A 22 -10.46 -7.15 1.20
N TRP A 23 -10.98 -7.63 0.06
CA TRP A 23 -11.19 -6.83 -1.14
C TRP A 23 -12.11 -5.64 -0.88
N ARG A 24 -13.17 -5.80 -0.08
CA ARG A 24 -14.06 -4.69 0.26
C ARG A 24 -13.34 -3.56 1.00
N CYS A 25 -12.46 -3.91 1.95
CA CYS A 25 -11.63 -2.93 2.64
C CYS A 25 -10.68 -2.25 1.64
N VAL A 26 -9.90 -3.03 0.90
CA VAL A 26 -8.89 -2.52 -0.05
C VAL A 26 -9.49 -1.64 -1.14
N TRP A 27 -10.65 -2.02 -1.68
CA TRP A 27 -11.34 -1.32 -2.76
C TRP A 27 -11.70 0.12 -2.39
N HIS A 28 -12.08 0.36 -1.15
CA HIS A 28 -12.37 1.72 -0.67
C HIS A 28 -11.10 2.55 -0.42
N MET A 29 -9.94 1.89 -0.27
CA MET A 29 -8.65 2.55 -0.07
C MET A 29 -7.99 2.94 -1.41
N ILE A 30 -7.96 1.98 -2.34
CA ILE A 30 -7.32 2.07 -3.66
C ILE A 30 -8.37 2.52 -4.68
N GLN A 31 -8.67 3.82 -4.68
CA GLN A 31 -9.59 4.44 -5.66
C GLN A 31 -8.86 5.38 -6.64
N ASN A 32 -7.56 5.20 -6.80
CA ASN A 32 -6.71 5.91 -7.74
C ASN A 32 -5.89 4.87 -8.51
N ASP A 33 -5.30 5.30 -9.62
CA ASP A 33 -4.57 4.41 -10.53
C ASP A 33 -3.30 3.81 -9.89
N LEU A 34 -2.93 4.26 -8.68
CA LEU A 34 -1.77 3.86 -7.87
C LEU A 34 -0.62 3.42 -8.76
N VAL A 35 -0.26 4.34 -9.65
CA VAL A 35 0.80 4.21 -10.65
C VAL A 35 2.14 3.87 -9.97
N HIS A 36 2.21 4.06 -8.65
CA HIS A 36 3.28 3.60 -7.79
C HIS A 36 2.73 2.76 -6.62
N GLY A 37 2.94 1.45 -6.66
CA GLY A 37 2.48 0.50 -5.64
C GLY A 37 3.41 0.34 -4.43
N TRP A 38 4.60 0.96 -4.45
CA TRP A 38 5.63 0.74 -3.43
C TRP A 38 5.13 1.17 -2.04
N GLY A 39 5.14 0.21 -1.12
CA GLY A 39 4.75 0.42 0.27
C GLY A 39 3.27 0.35 0.58
N LEU A 40 2.40 0.06 -0.40
CA LEU A 40 0.97 -0.21 -0.15
C LEU A 40 0.77 -1.47 0.71
N ASP A 41 1.56 -2.50 0.44
CA ASP A 41 1.63 -3.75 1.18
C ASP A 41 1.78 -3.56 2.70
N PHE A 42 2.52 -2.54 3.16
CA PHE A 42 2.61 -2.21 4.59
C PHE A 42 1.29 -1.76 5.23
N ALA A 43 0.41 -1.15 4.44
CA ALA A 43 -0.88 -0.65 4.89
C ALA A 43 -2.00 -1.69 4.75
N LEU A 44 -1.95 -2.50 3.69
CA LEU A 44 -3.00 -3.48 3.37
C LEU A 44 -3.19 -4.55 4.44
N ARG A 45 -2.16 -4.85 5.22
CA ARG A 45 -2.27 -5.80 6.35
C ARG A 45 -3.34 -5.39 7.38
N LYS A 46 -3.69 -4.11 7.48
CA LYS A 46 -4.72 -3.60 8.40
C LYS A 46 -6.14 -4.04 7.99
N CYS A 47 -6.33 -4.53 6.77
CA CYS A 47 -7.61 -5.07 6.31
C CYS A 47 -7.88 -6.51 6.76
N VAL A 48 -6.95 -7.16 7.48
CA VAL A 48 -7.09 -8.55 7.93
C VAL A 48 -6.52 -8.73 9.36
N GLU A 49 -7.26 -9.44 10.21
CA GLU A 49 -6.83 -9.77 11.59
C GLU A 49 -7.04 -11.27 11.86
N PRO A 50 -6.02 -12.04 12.31
CA PRO A 50 -4.62 -11.66 12.41
C PRO A 50 -3.90 -11.68 11.05
N ALA A 51 -3.14 -10.62 10.76
CA ALA A 51 -2.51 -10.44 9.45
C ALA A 51 -1.45 -11.51 9.11
N HIS A 52 -0.70 -11.97 10.12
CA HIS A 52 0.42 -12.91 9.92
C HIS A 52 -0.03 -14.32 9.54
N GLU A 53 -1.27 -14.69 9.82
CA GLU A 53 -1.85 -15.98 9.43
C GLU A 53 -2.63 -15.88 8.12
N LYS A 54 -3.15 -14.69 7.81
CA LYS A 54 -4.06 -14.45 6.68
C LYS A 54 -3.38 -13.93 5.42
N ILE A 55 -2.11 -13.50 5.53
CA ILE A 55 -1.32 -13.02 4.40
C ILE A 55 -0.27 -14.06 4.07
N GLY A 56 -0.30 -14.56 2.84
CA GLY A 56 0.68 -15.47 2.29
C GLY A 56 1.33 -14.89 1.03
N VAL A 57 2.59 -15.24 0.81
CA VAL A 57 3.28 -14.97 -0.46
C VAL A 57 3.16 -16.23 -1.30
N VAL A 58 2.51 -16.12 -2.45
CA VAL A 58 2.47 -17.20 -3.45
C VAL A 58 3.45 -16.82 -4.54
N ASP A 59 4.63 -17.43 -4.50
CA ASP A 59 5.63 -17.26 -5.53
C ASP A 59 6.22 -18.62 -5.93
N SER A 60 6.43 -18.80 -7.23
CA SER A 60 7.16 -19.95 -7.77
C SER A 60 8.63 -19.63 -8.02
N GLN A 61 8.96 -18.34 -8.21
CA GLN A 61 10.30 -17.86 -8.56
C GLN A 61 10.46 -16.39 -8.17
N TRP A 62 11.54 -16.08 -7.45
CA TRP A 62 11.83 -14.68 -7.14
C TRP A 62 12.10 -13.87 -8.43
N ILE A 63 11.56 -12.66 -8.48
CA ILE A 63 11.83 -11.71 -9.56
C ILE A 63 12.78 -10.63 -9.04
N VAL A 64 13.85 -10.36 -9.80
CA VAL A 64 14.73 -9.22 -9.51
C VAL A 64 14.14 -7.96 -10.13
N HIS A 65 13.78 -7.00 -9.29
CA HIS A 65 13.28 -5.71 -9.76
C HIS A 65 14.43 -4.85 -10.29
N GLN A 66 14.44 -4.54 -11.60
CA GLN A 66 15.53 -3.76 -12.22
C GLN A 66 15.48 -2.25 -11.91
N SER A 67 14.56 -1.79 -11.05
CA SER A 67 14.37 -0.36 -10.71
C SER A 67 14.19 0.57 -11.93
N VAL A 68 13.86 0.02 -13.10
CA VAL A 68 13.59 0.78 -14.32
C VAL A 68 12.14 1.25 -14.31
N PRO A 69 11.87 2.56 -14.27
CA PRO A 69 10.50 3.06 -14.22
C PRO A 69 9.79 2.88 -15.58
N SER A 70 8.78 2.02 -15.61
CA SER A 70 7.99 1.70 -16.82
C SER A 70 7.13 2.87 -17.32
N LEU A 71 6.83 3.84 -16.46
CA LEU A 71 5.89 4.94 -16.75
C LEU A 71 6.58 6.30 -16.92
N GLY A 72 7.91 6.34 -16.97
CA GLY A 72 8.70 7.58 -17.03
C GLY A 72 8.32 8.51 -18.20
N ASN A 73 7.82 7.97 -19.31
CA ASN A 73 7.40 8.75 -20.49
C ASN A 73 5.90 9.13 -20.48
N GLN A 74 5.13 8.74 -19.46
CA GLN A 74 3.69 9.00 -19.37
C GLN A 74 3.33 10.27 -18.59
N GLY A 75 4.32 11.13 -18.29
CA GLY A 75 4.07 12.41 -17.66
C GLY A 75 3.96 13.54 -18.68
N GLU A 76 3.10 14.50 -18.41
CA GLU A 76 3.00 15.71 -19.22
C GLU A 76 4.24 16.59 -19.00
N THR A 77 4.83 17.07 -20.09
CA THR A 77 5.91 18.05 -20.05
C THR A 77 5.31 19.44 -19.81
N HIS A 78 5.46 19.95 -18.58
CA HIS A 78 5.10 21.33 -18.25
C HIS A 78 6.36 22.15 -18.02
N ASN A 79 6.44 23.36 -18.60
CA ASN A 79 7.53 24.33 -18.40
C ASN A 79 8.95 23.77 -18.68
N GLY A 80 9.11 22.93 -19.71
CA GLY A 80 10.41 22.35 -20.10
C GLY A 80 10.93 21.24 -19.18
N LYS A 81 10.13 20.77 -18.22
CA LYS A 81 10.47 19.64 -17.35
C LYS A 81 10.32 18.31 -18.09
N ALA A 82 11.21 17.37 -17.74
CA ALA A 82 11.18 16.02 -18.30
C ALA A 82 9.90 15.25 -17.86
N PRO A 83 9.30 14.42 -18.72
CA PRO A 83 8.06 13.68 -18.45
C PRO A 83 8.04 12.95 -17.10
N TRP A 84 9.15 12.30 -16.72
CA TRP A 84 9.24 11.52 -15.48
C TRP A 84 9.02 12.35 -14.21
N GLN A 85 9.26 13.67 -14.26
CA GLN A 85 9.00 14.56 -13.14
C GLN A 85 7.50 14.73 -12.89
N GLY A 86 6.69 14.82 -13.95
CA GLY A 86 5.23 14.88 -13.85
C GLY A 86 4.65 13.59 -13.28
N VAL A 87 5.20 12.43 -13.69
CA VAL A 87 4.85 11.12 -13.13
C VAL A 87 5.14 11.09 -11.64
N ARG A 88 6.34 11.53 -11.21
CA ARG A 88 6.73 11.54 -9.80
C ARG A 88 5.84 12.46 -8.95
N GLU A 89 5.41 13.60 -9.49
CA GLU A 89 4.48 14.49 -8.81
C GLU A 89 3.09 13.85 -8.65
N ARG A 90 2.57 13.21 -9.71
CA ARG A 90 1.32 12.44 -9.65
C ARG A 90 1.39 11.33 -8.61
N CYS A 91 2.47 10.54 -8.61
CA CYS A 91 2.69 9.49 -7.61
C CYS A 91 2.66 10.03 -6.18
N ARG A 92 3.29 11.18 -5.93
CA ARG A 92 3.28 11.80 -4.59
C ARG A 92 1.87 12.23 -4.18
N LYS A 93 1.10 12.85 -5.08
CA LYS A 93 -0.29 13.25 -4.82
C LYS A 93 -1.16 12.03 -4.51
N GLU A 94 -1.05 10.98 -5.31
CA GLU A 94 -1.76 9.71 -5.12
C GLU A 94 -1.43 9.06 -3.77
N TRP A 95 -0.16 9.07 -3.40
CA TRP A 95 0.30 8.55 -2.12
C TRP A 95 -0.25 9.34 -0.93
N THR A 96 -0.25 10.68 -1.00
CA THR A 96 -0.84 11.52 0.05
C THR A 96 -2.34 11.24 0.21
N MET A 97 -3.10 11.12 -0.89
CA MET A 97 -4.52 10.77 -0.82
C MET A 97 -4.75 9.41 -0.17
N PHE A 98 -3.94 8.41 -0.51
CA PHE A 98 -4.00 7.09 0.11
C PHE A 98 -3.75 7.15 1.62
N GLN A 99 -2.70 7.86 2.06
CA GLN A 99 -2.40 8.04 3.48
C GLN A 99 -3.54 8.72 4.24
N THR A 100 -4.14 9.77 3.66
CA THR A 100 -5.30 10.44 4.26
C THR A 100 -6.48 9.48 4.43
N ARG A 101 -6.77 8.66 3.42
CA ARG A 101 -7.84 7.65 3.53
C ARG A 101 -7.53 6.64 4.64
N MET A 102 -6.28 6.18 4.76
CA MET A 102 -5.88 5.22 5.80
C MET A 102 -6.09 5.82 7.20
N ALA A 103 -5.64 7.05 7.41
CA ALA A 103 -5.81 7.74 8.69
C ALA A 103 -7.29 7.93 9.05
N ASN A 104 -8.13 8.28 8.07
CA ASN A 104 -9.57 8.41 8.28
C ASN A 104 -10.23 7.08 8.65
N ALA A 105 -9.84 5.99 7.99
CA ALA A 105 -10.33 4.65 8.28
C ALA A 105 -9.91 4.19 9.69
N GLU A 106 -8.67 4.45 10.10
CA GLU A 106 -8.19 4.15 11.46
C GLU A 106 -8.96 4.95 12.51
N ASN A 107 -9.14 6.25 12.30
CA ASN A 107 -9.90 7.09 13.21
C ASN A 107 -11.36 6.60 13.34
N ALA A 108 -11.98 6.19 12.24
CA ALA A 108 -13.33 5.63 12.25
C ALA A 108 -13.38 4.29 13.00
N TYR A 109 -12.39 3.42 12.80
CA TYR A 109 -12.27 2.14 13.50
C TYR A 109 -12.12 2.34 15.02
N PHE A 110 -11.20 3.20 15.47
CA PHE A 110 -11.00 3.46 16.90
C PHE A 110 -12.23 4.09 17.56
N ARG A 111 -12.92 5.02 16.86
CA ARG A 111 -14.19 5.57 17.33
C ARG A 111 -15.28 4.50 17.48
N ALA A 112 -15.40 3.60 16.51
CA ALA A 112 -16.37 2.50 16.58
C ALA A 112 -16.05 1.53 17.73
N MET A 113 -14.77 1.37 18.06
CA MET A 113 -14.28 0.56 19.18
C MET A 113 -14.36 1.28 20.54
N GLY A 114 -14.82 2.53 20.59
CA GLY A 114 -14.92 3.31 21.83
C GLY A 114 -13.57 3.74 22.43
N MET A 115 -12.49 3.70 21.63
CA MET A 115 -11.15 4.13 22.04
C MET A 115 -10.95 5.58 21.61
N ASP A 116 -10.95 6.51 22.58
CA ASP A 116 -10.67 7.92 22.29
C ASP A 116 -9.16 8.08 21.98
N THR A 117 -8.83 8.66 20.83
CA THR A 117 -7.45 8.88 20.35
C THR A 117 -6.70 9.95 21.16
N SER A 118 -7.31 10.46 22.23
CA SER A 118 -6.80 11.55 23.07
C SER A 118 -5.61 11.16 23.97
N ASN A 119 -5.17 9.90 23.98
CA ASN A 119 -4.12 9.43 24.90
C ASN A 119 -2.75 9.08 24.28
N SER A 120 -2.42 9.64 23.11
CA SER A 120 -1.08 9.48 22.52
C SER A 120 -0.38 10.82 22.33
N LYS A 121 -0.09 11.50 23.46
CA LYS A 121 1.07 12.38 23.58
C LYS A 121 2.07 11.72 24.51
N VAL A 122 3.07 11.05 23.95
CA VAL A 122 4.39 10.85 24.57
C VAL A 122 5.41 11.00 23.45
#